data_AF-A0A1B1I1L2-F1
#
_entry.id   AF-A0A1B1I1L2-F1
#
_cell.length_a   1.000
_cell.length_b   1.000
_cell.length_c   1.000
_cell.angle_alpha   90.00
_cell.angle_beta   90.00
_cell.angle_gamma   90.00
#
_symmetry.space_group_name_H-M   'P 1'
#
loop_
_entity.id
_entity.type
_entity.pdbx_description
1 polymer ?
#
loop_
_entity_poly.entity_id
_entity_poly.type
_entity_poly.pdbx_seq_one_letter_code
_entity_poly.pdbx_strand_id
1 'polypeptide(L)' 'MYQNLKVQMAAHNVTIEQLSRLLNVHRNTVANKLDGGAFTIEEAFVIKDYLFRQFDLSYLFKREVTPPAA' A
#
# COMPACT_ATOMS: atom_id res chain seq x y z
N MET A 1 2.60 -3.28 9.36
CA MET A 1 1.62 -3.57 8.29
C MET A 1 0.96 -2.29 7.80
N TYR A 2 0.63 -2.20 6.50
CA TYR A 2 -0.14 -1.08 5.94
C TYR A 2 -1.64 -1.41 5.92
N GLN A 3 -2.29 -1.31 7.09
CA GLN A 3 -3.69 -1.69 7.25
C GLN A 3 -4.62 -0.80 6.41
N ASN A 4 -4.39 0.51 6.40
CA ASN A 4 -5.18 1.46 5.62
C ASN A 4 -5.13 1.16 4.12
N LEU A 5 -3.93 0.89 3.58
CA LEU A 5 -3.78 0.53 2.17
C LEU A 5 -4.54 -0.76 1.84
N LYS A 6 -4.45 -1.82 2.67
CA LYS A 6 -5.21 -3.06 2.47
C LYS A 6 -6.73 -2.82 2.50
N VAL A 7 -7.23 -1.98 3.42
CA VAL A 7 -8.65 -1.63 3.51
C VAL A 7 -9.11 -0.89 2.25
N GLN A 8 -8.34 0.11 1.80
CA GLN A 8 -8.69 0.86 0.59
C GLN A 8 -8.62 -0.01 -0.66
N MET A 9 -7.66 -0.93 -0.73
CA MET A 9 -7.60 -1.93 -1.79
C MET A 9 -8.87 -2.79 -1.84
N ALA A 10 -9.31 -3.31 -0.69
CA ALA A 10 -10.54 -4.08 -0.61
C ALA A 10 -11.78 -3.26 -0.97
N ALA A 11 -11.87 -2.00 -0.51
CA ALA A 11 -12.98 -1.10 -0.80
C ALA A 11 -13.08 -0.71 -2.28
N HIS A 12 -11.94 -0.48 -2.94
CA HIS A 12 -11.87 -0.07 -4.35
C HIS A 12 -11.69 -1.24 -5.33
N ASN A 13 -11.81 -2.50 -4.88
CA ASN A 13 -11.56 -3.70 -5.68
C ASN A 13 -10.17 -3.73 -6.36
N VAL A 14 -9.18 -3.10 -5.73
CA VAL A 14 -7.79 -3.11 -6.23
C VAL A 14 -7.12 -4.40 -5.82
N THR A 15 -6.69 -5.19 -6.80
CA THR A 15 -6.01 -6.46 -6.56
C THR A 15 -4.49 -6.30 -6.46
N ILE A 16 -3.84 -7.28 -5.84
CA ILE A 16 -2.37 -7.37 -5.81
C ILE A 16 -1.79 -7.46 -7.23
N GLU A 17 -2.51 -8.07 -8.17
CA GLU A 17 -2.11 -8.13 -9.58
C GLU A 17 -2.11 -6.76 -10.25
N GLN A 18 -3.11 -5.90 -9.95
CA GLN A 18 -3.12 -4.53 -10.47
C GLN A 18 -1.94 -3.73 -9.94
N LEU A 19 -1.64 -3.83 -8.64
CA LEU A 19 -0.47 -3.19 -8.05
C LEU A 19 0.84 -3.74 -8.65
N SER A 20 0.92 -5.06 -8.86
CA SER A 20 2.07 -5.72 -9.49
C SER A 20 2.33 -5.16 -10.88
N ARG A 21 1.28 -4.99 -11.69
CA ARG A 21 1.37 -4.41 -13.04
C ARG A 21 1.71 -2.91 -13.00
N LEU A 22 1.10 -2.16 -12.09
CA LEU A 22 1.29 -0.71 -11.94
C LEU A 22 2.71 -0.36 -11.52
N LEU A 23 3.24 -1.11 -10.56
CA LEU A 23 4.58 -0.92 -10.00
C LEU A 23 5.67 -1.66 -10.79
N ASN A 24 5.27 -2.49 -11.76
CA ASN A 24 6.15 -3.38 -12.50
C ASN A 24 7.01 -4.27 -11.60
N VAL A 25 6.40 -4.81 -10.52
CA VAL A 25 7.04 -5.71 -9.57
C VAL A 25 6.27 -7.02 -9.47
N HIS A 26 6.92 -8.08 -9.01
CA HIS A 26 6.26 -9.37 -8.83
C HIS A 26 5.18 -9.31 -7.73
N ARG A 27 4.09 -10.07 -7.87
CA ARG A 27 2.98 -10.12 -6.88
C ARG A 27 3.46 -10.43 -5.45
N ASN A 28 4.49 -11.28 -5.32
CA ASN A 28 5.07 -11.63 -4.02
C ASN A 28 5.75 -10.44 -3.37
N THR A 29 6.38 -9.57 -4.16
CA THR A 29 7.00 -8.34 -3.69
C THR A 29 5.93 -7.38 -3.15
N VAL A 30 4.81 -7.23 -3.85
CA VAL A 30 3.68 -6.41 -3.38
C VAL A 30 3.11 -6.96 -2.07
N ALA A 31 2.86 -8.27 -1.99
CA ALA A 31 2.36 -8.91 -0.78
C ALA A 31 3.32 -8.71 0.41
N ASN A 32 4.62 -8.89 0.20
CA ASN A 32 5.63 -8.65 1.23
C ASN A 32 5.66 -7.18 1.68
N LYS A 33 5.56 -6.23 0.73
CA LYS A 33 5.49 -4.79 1.03
C LYS A 33 4.25 -4.40 1.83
N LEU A 34 3.10 -4.99 1.53
CA LEU A 34 1.85 -4.74 2.24
C LEU A 34 1.89 -5.25 3.69
N ASP A 35 2.56 -6.37 3.92
CA ASP A 35 2.59 -7.06 5.20
C ASP A 35 3.63 -6.49 6.17
N GLY A 36 4.90 -6.46 5.75
CA GLY A 36 6.02 -6.05 6.59
C GLY A 36 7.07 -5.16 5.90
N GLY A 37 7.05 -5.07 4.57
CA GLY A 37 7.99 -4.28 3.80
C GLY A 37 7.66 -2.78 3.77
N ALA A 38 8.38 -2.07 2.90
CA ALA A 38 8.18 -0.65 2.65
C ALA A 38 8.00 -0.40 1.14
N PHE A 39 7.12 0.54 0.80
CA PHE A 39 7.05 1.11 -0.53
C PHE A 39 8.02 2.28 -0.63
N THR A 40 8.65 2.46 -1.79
CA THR A 40 9.43 3.67 -2.06
C THR A 40 8.49 4.86 -2.27
N ILE A 41 9.04 6.07 -2.17
CA ILE A 41 8.26 7.30 -2.37
C ILE A 41 7.61 7.30 -3.77
N GLU A 42 8.37 6.92 -4.79
CA GLU A 42 7.87 6.85 -6.18
C GLU A 42 6.68 5.88 -6.31
N GLU A 43 6.81 4.66 -5.77
CA GLU A 43 5.73 3.68 -5.77
C GLU A 43 4.48 4.21 -5.05
N ALA A 44 4.69 4.87 -3.91
CA ALA A 44 3.61 5.43 -3.12
C ALA A 44 2.86 6.53 -3.90
N PHE A 45 3.59 7.42 -4.60
CA PHE A 45 2.99 8.43 -5.47
C PHE A 45 2.23 7.82 -6.64
N VAL A 46 2.77 6.79 -7.29
CA VAL A 46 2.09 6.09 -8.39
C VAL A 46 0.79 5.43 -7.89
N ILE A 47 0.82 4.73 -6.77
CA ILE A 47 -0.37 4.14 -6.16
C ILE A 47 -1.41 5.21 -5.84
N LYS A 48 -0.96 6.34 -5.27
CA LYS A 48 -1.85 7.46 -4.99
C LYS A 48 -2.46 8.02 -6.28
N ASP A 49 -1.66 8.38 -7.28
CA ASP A 49 -2.17 9.10 -8.45
C ASP A 49 -3.12 8.24 -9.31
N TYR A 50 -2.84 6.93 -9.42
CA TYR A 50 -3.60 6.01 -10.26
C TYR A 50 -4.77 5.31 -9.54
N LEU A 51 -4.62 4.98 -8.25
CA LEU A 51 -5.60 4.15 -7.54
C LEU A 51 -6.34 4.92 -6.44
N PHE A 52 -5.66 5.85 -5.77
CA PHE A 52 -6.15 6.47 -4.53
C PHE A 52 -5.96 7.99 -4.54
N ARG A 53 -6.32 8.66 -5.64
CA ARG A 53 -6.04 10.09 -5.86
C ARG A 53 -6.69 10.99 -4.80
N GLN A 54 -7.78 10.51 -4.22
CA GLN A 54 -8.57 11.16 -3.17
C GLN A 54 -7.98 11.01 -1.76
N PHE A 55 -6.99 10.14 -1.56
CA PHE A 55 -6.41 9.87 -0.23
C PHE A 55 -4.99 10.44 -0.10
N ASP A 56 -4.63 10.75 1.14
CA ASP A 56 -3.31 11.24 1.46
C ASP A 56 -2.28 10.12 1.61
N LEU A 57 -1.03 10.39 1.23
CA LEU A 57 0.08 9.42 1.34
C LEU A 57 0.29 8.99 2.79
N SER A 58 0.25 9.96 3.71
CA SER A 58 0.38 9.72 5.15
C SER A 58 -0.75 8.86 5.72
N TYR A 59 -1.92 8.88 5.09
CA TYR A 59 -3.05 8.04 5.48
C TYR A 59 -2.90 6.62 4.89
N LEU A 60 -2.69 6.51 3.58
CA LEU A 60 -2.57 5.22 2.88
C LEU A 60 -1.41 4.39 3.44
N PHE A 61 -0.25 5.02 3.59
CA PHE A 61 0.99 4.39 4.04
C PHE A 61 1.23 4.57 5.54
N LYS A 62 0.17 4.83 6.32
CA LYS A 62 0.28 4.81 7.78
C LYS A 62 0.67 3.39 8.23
N ARG A 63 1.83 3.27 8.88
CA ARG A 63 2.21 2.02 9.53
C ARG A 63 1.49 1.94 10.87
N GLU A 64 0.87 0.79 11.15
CA GLU A 64 0.60 0.43 12.53
C GLU A 64 1.94 0.32 13.25
N VAL A 65 2.29 1.37 14.00
CA VAL A 65 3.22 1.27 15.11
C VAL A 65 2.37 0.72 16.23
N THR A 66 2.41 -0.58 16.46
CA THR A 66 1.97 -1.10 17.76
C THR A 66 2.88 -0.40 18.78
N PRO A 67 2.36 0.51 19.64
CA PRO A 67 3.19 1.04 20.69
C PRO A 67 3.70 -0.16 21.51
N PRO A 68 4.99 -0.21 21.88
CA PRO A 68 5.46 -1.25 22.79
C PRO A 68 4.56 -1.18 24.01
N ALA A 69 3.94 -2.32 24.34
CA ALA A 69 3.07 -2.42 25.51
C ALA A 69 3.82 -1.85 26.72
N ALA A 70 3.25 -0.79 27.31
CA ALA A 70 3.77 -0.12 28.49
C ALA A 70 3.67 -1.05 29.72
#